data_AF-A0A1U8CUM3-F1
#
_entry.id   AF-A0A1U8CUM3-F1
#
_cell.length_a   1.000
_cell.length_b   1.000
_cell.length_c   1.000
_cell.angle_alpha   90.00
_cell.angle_beta   90.00
_cell.angle_gamma   90.00
#
_symmetry.space_group_name_H-M   'P 1'
#
loop_
_entity.id
_entity.type
_entity.pdbx_description
1 polymer ?
#
loop_
_entity_poly.entity_id
_entity_poly.type
_entity_poly.pdbx_seq_one_letter_code
_entity_poly.pdbx_strand_id
1 'polypeptide(L)'
;MLLRLIGTIPGPIIFGVTIDSTCVLWDVNECGIKGACWIYDNIRMAHMLVAISVTCKVITMFFNGLAIVLYKPPPPGTEVSFQSQNVVVSTISIEEDLNKVENEG
;
A
#
# COMPACT_ATOMS: atom_id res chain seq x y z
N MET A 1 8.29 -7.66 0.66
CA MET A 1 7.79 -8.57 -0.40
C MET A 1 6.41 -9.17 -0.08
N LEU A 2 6.20 -9.73 1.12
CA LEU A 2 4.93 -10.36 1.53
C LEU A 2 3.68 -9.48 1.30
N LEU A 3 3.72 -8.21 1.73
CA LEU A 3 2.61 -7.26 1.52
C LEU A 3 2.20 -7.08 0.06
N ARG A 4 3.14 -7.24 -0.89
CA ARG A 4 2.84 -7.14 -2.32
C ARG A 4 2.09 -8.36 -2.81
N LEU A 5 2.51 -9.57 -2.40
CA LEU A 5 1.88 -10.83 -2.81
C LEU A 5 0.43 -10.94 -2.31
N ILE A 6 0.18 -10.52 -1.06
CA ILE A 6 -1.15 -10.56 -0.44
C ILE A 6 -2.06 -9.48 -1.03
N GLY A 7 -1.54 -8.46 -1.70
CA GLY A 7 -2.38 -7.48 -2.42
C GLY A 7 -2.65 -7.89 -3.87
N THR A 8 -1.64 -8.41 -4.57
CA THR A 8 -1.69 -8.63 -6.02
C THR A 8 -2.39 -9.92 -6.42
N ILE A 9 -2.46 -10.93 -5.56
CA ILE A 9 -3.14 -12.20 -5.87
C ILE A 9 -4.62 -12.15 -5.51
N PRO A 10 -5.02 -11.84 -4.26
CA PRO A 10 -6.44 -11.83 -3.92
C PRO A 10 -7.18 -10.60 -4.47
N GLY A 11 -6.49 -9.48 -4.75
CA GLY A 11 -7.11 -8.29 -5.33
C GLY A 11 -7.83 -8.58 -6.66
N PRO A 12 -7.13 -9.10 -7.69
CA PRO A 12 -7.74 -9.48 -8.96
C PRO A 12 -8.76 -10.61 -8.84
N ILE A 13 -8.58 -11.57 -7.92
CA ILE A 13 -9.55 -12.66 -7.71
C ILE A 13 -10.87 -12.12 -7.17
N ILE A 14 -10.81 -11.29 -6.12
CA ILE A 14 -12.01 -10.66 -5.53
C ILE A 14 -12.69 -9.78 -6.57
N PHE A 15 -11.91 -9.00 -7.32
CA PHE A 15 -12.44 -8.13 -8.36
C PHE A 15 -13.12 -8.94 -9.49
N GLY A 16 -12.50 -10.04 -9.93
CA GLY A 16 -13.10 -10.95 -10.91
C GLY A 16 -14.43 -11.52 -10.46
N VAL A 17 -14.48 -12.11 -9.26
CA VAL A 17 -15.73 -12.66 -8.68
C VAL A 17 -16.79 -11.58 -8.50
N THR A 18 -16.39 -10.37 -8.11
CA THR A 18 -17.30 -9.24 -7.98
C THR A 18 -17.93 -8.91 -9.33
N ILE A 19 -17.13 -8.82 -10.39
CA ILE A 19 -17.63 -8.55 -11.74
C ILE A 19 -18.61 -9.65 -12.18
N ASP A 20 -18.22 -10.91 -12.05
CA ASP A 20 -19.05 -12.06 -12.45
C ASP A 20 -20.40 -12.07 -11.73
N SER A 21 -20.43 -11.67 -10.45
CA SER A 21 -21.65 -11.61 -9.64
C SER A 21 -22.62 -10.48 -10.02
N THR A 22 -22.17 -9.49 -10.79
CA THR A 22 -23.01 -8.39 -11.30
C THR A 22 -23.57 -8.65 -12.69
N CYS A 23 -23.24 -9.79 -13.29
CA CYS A 23 -23.75 -10.13 -14.60
C CYS A 23 -25.27 -10.31 -14.57
N VAL A 24 -25.97 -9.52 -15.39
CA VAL A 24 -27.43 -9.61 -15.58
C VAL A 24 -27.76 -10.55 -16.73
N LEU A 25 -26.97 -10.49 -17.81
CA LEU A 25 -27.18 -11.30 -19.01
C LEU A 25 -25.88 -11.96 -19.47
N TRP A 26 -25.84 -13.29 -19.40
CA TRP A 26 -24.75 -14.11 -19.90
C TRP A 26 -24.91 -14.36 -21.41
N ASP A 27 -23.80 -14.31 -22.15
CA ASP A 27 -23.72 -14.87 -23.50
C ASP A 27 -23.86 -16.39 -23.39
N VAL A 28 -24.80 -16.98 -24.13
CA VAL A 28 -24.99 -18.42 -24.18
C VAL A 28 -25.00 -18.83 -25.65
N ASN A 29 -24.05 -19.69 -26.03
CA ASN A 29 -23.97 -20.16 -27.40
C ASN A 29 -25.11 -21.16 -27.73
N GLU A 30 -25.23 -21.54 -29.00
CA GLU A 30 -26.23 -22.51 -29.48
C GLU A 30 -26.14 -23.87 -28.75
N CYS A 31 -24.97 -24.20 -28.18
CA CYS A 31 -24.75 -25.40 -27.37
C CYS A 31 -25.06 -25.23 -25.87
N GLY A 32 -25.55 -24.07 -25.41
CA GLY A 32 -25.91 -23.83 -24.01
C GLY A 32 -24.74 -23.51 -23.06
N ILE A 33 -23.53 -23.30 -23.59
CA ILE A 33 -22.32 -22.95 -22.85
C ILE A 33 -22.29 -21.45 -22.59
N LYS A 34 -22.01 -21.08 -21.33
CA LYS A 34 -21.85 -19.69 -20.91
C LYS A 34 -20.51 -19.12 -21.40
N GLY A 35 -20.58 -18.03 -22.14
CA GLY A 35 -19.45 -17.22 -22.58
C GLY A 35 -19.21 -16.01 -21.68
N ALA A 36 -18.84 -14.89 -22.28
CA ALA A 36 -18.67 -13.62 -21.57
C ALA A 36 -20.02 -13.03 -21.15
N CYS A 37 -20.02 -12.13 -20.16
CA CYS A 37 -21.23 -11.40 -19.81
C CYS A 37 -21.42 -10.17 -20.73
N TRP A 38 -22.64 -9.97 -21.23
CA TRP A 38 -23.01 -8.85 -22.11
C TRP A 38 -23.39 -7.59 -21.34
N ILE A 39 -24.20 -7.76 -20.27
CA ILE A 39 -24.77 -6.64 -19.52
C ILE A 39 -24.49 -6.85 -18.03
N TYR A 40 -23.84 -5.85 -17.44
CA TYR A 40 -23.55 -5.79 -16.02
C TYR A 40 -24.44 -4.75 -15.34
N ASP A 41 -24.87 -5.04 -14.12
CA ASP A 41 -25.59 -4.08 -13.29
C ASP A 41 -24.60 -3.06 -12.70
N ASN A 42 -24.65 -1.84 -13.23
CA ASN A 42 -23.78 -0.74 -12.80
C ASN A 42 -23.99 -0.33 -11.34
N ILE A 43 -25.22 -0.39 -10.83
CA ILE A 43 -25.53 0.00 -9.45
C ILE A 43 -24.97 -1.05 -8.50
N ARG A 44 -25.16 -2.33 -8.84
CA ARG A 44 -24.64 -3.45 -8.04
C ARG A 44 -23.11 -3.51 -8.07
N MET A 45 -22.49 -3.25 -9.22
CA MET A 45 -21.04 -3.05 -9.37
C MET A 45 -20.54 -1.96 -8.42
N ALA A 46 -21.11 -0.75 -8.52
CA ALA A 46 -20.67 0.39 -7.72
C ALA A 46 -20.81 0.09 -6.23
N HIS A 47 -21.94 -0.48 -5.81
CA HIS A 47 -22.16 -0.83 -4.41
C HIS A 47 -21.14 -1.85 -3.90
N MET A 48 -20.80 -2.88 -4.68
CA MET A 48 -19.81 -3.88 -4.25
C MET A 48 -18.40 -3.32 -4.19
N LEU A 49 -17.99 -2.47 -5.15
CA LEU A 49 -16.69 -1.81 -5.10
C LEU A 49 -16.57 -0.88 -3.88
N VAL A 50 -17.63 -0.12 -3.58
CA VAL A 50 -17.70 0.71 -2.36
C VAL A 50 -17.64 -0.18 -1.11
N ALA A 51 -18.40 -1.26 -1.06
CA ALA A 51 -18.39 -2.19 0.08
C ALA A 51 -16.99 -2.80 0.33
N ILE A 52 -16.28 -3.20 -0.73
CA ILE A 52 -14.90 -3.71 -0.64
C ILE A 52 -13.97 -2.62 -0.10
N SER A 53 -14.08 -1.39 -0.62
CA SER A 53 -13.27 -0.25 -0.17
C SER A 53 -13.49 0.08 1.31
N VAL A 54 -14.75 0.15 1.73
CA VAL A 54 -15.15 0.40 3.12
C VAL A 54 -14.64 -0.71 4.03
N THR A 55 -14.82 -1.97 3.64
CA THR A 55 -14.34 -3.13 4.42
C THR A 55 -12.82 -3.08 4.61
N CYS A 56 -12.07 -2.82 3.54
CA CYS A 56 -10.62 -2.69 3.60
C CYS A 56 -10.18 -1.54 4.53
N LYS A 57 -10.88 -0.39 4.46
CA LYS A 57 -10.64 0.74 5.35
C LYS A 57 -10.93 0.43 6.81
N VAL A 58 -12.05 -0.24 7.10
CA VAL A 58 -12.40 -0.65 8.47
C VAL A 58 -11.36 -1.59 9.05
N ILE A 59 -10.93 -2.59 8.27
CA ILE A 59 -9.86 -3.52 8.68
C ILE A 59 -8.57 -2.74 8.99
N THR A 60 -8.21 -1.80 8.12
CA THR A 60 -7.03 -0.95 8.32
C THR A 60 -7.15 -0.11 9.59
N MET A 61 -8.28 0.56 9.81
CA MET A 61 -8.51 1.35 11.02
C MET A 61 -8.46 0.47 12.28
N PHE A 62 -9.00 -0.75 12.21
CA PHE A 62 -8.93 -1.70 13.32
C PHE A 62 -7.49 -2.09 13.66
N PHE A 63 -6.68 -2.51 12.68
CA PHE A 63 -5.27 -2.84 12.91
C PHE A 63 -4.46 -1.64 13.41
N ASN A 64 -4.70 -0.45 12.87
CA ASN A 64 -4.05 0.76 13.37
C ASN A 64 -4.48 1.10 14.81
N GLY A 65 -5.76 0.97 15.14
CA GLY A 65 -6.27 1.18 16.49
C GLY A 65 -5.67 0.19 17.49
N LEU A 66 -5.61 -1.10 17.12
CA LEU A 66 -4.93 -2.12 17.92
C LEU A 66 -3.45 -1.81 18.11
N ALA A 67 -2.77 -1.37 17.05
CA ALA A 67 -1.36 -1.00 17.13
C ALA A 67 -1.15 0.15 18.13
N ILE A 68 -2.02 1.17 18.13
CA ILE A 68 -1.96 2.29 19.08
C ILE A 68 -2.19 1.79 20.52
N VAL A 69 -3.15 0.89 20.75
CA VAL A 69 -3.42 0.35 22.09
C VAL A 69 -2.27 -0.50 22.61
N LEU A 70 -1.63 -1.28 21.73
CA LEU A 70 -0.52 -2.17 22.10
C LEU A 70 0.84 -1.46 22.09
N TYR A 71 0.91 -0.24 21.55
CA TYR A 71 2.11 0.57 21.51
C TYR A 71 2.47 1.00 22.94
N LYS A 72 3.51 0.40 23.51
CA LYS A 72 4.17 0.94 24.69
C LYS A 72 5.08 2.09 24.24
N PRO A 73 4.78 3.35 24.61
CA PRO A 73 5.67 4.45 24.27
C PRO A 73 7.01 4.25 24.97
N PRO A 74 8.14 4.57 24.31
CA PRO A 74 9.43 4.58 24.97
C PRO A 74 9.42 5.62 26.11
N PRO A 75 10.14 5.38 27.21
CA PRO A 75 10.24 6.34 28.30
C PRO A 75 10.71 7.70 27.76
N PRO A 76 10.08 8.82 28.16
CA PRO A 76 10.51 10.15 27.79
C PRO A 76 11.88 10.41 28.43
N GLY A 77 12.95 10.16 27.68
CA GLY A 77 14.31 10.17 28.18
C GLY A 77 15.37 9.69 27.20
N THR A 78 15.00 9.19 26.02
CA THR A 78 15.92 9.07 24.90
C THR A 78 15.57 10.14 23.89
N GLU A 79 16.16 11.32 24.07
CA GLU A 79 16.32 12.26 22.97
C GLU A 79 17.02 11.48 21.87
N VAL A 80 16.28 11.19 20.80
CA VAL A 80 16.89 10.69 19.58
C VAL A 80 17.85 11.79 19.16
N SER A 81 19.15 11.57 19.36
CA SER A 81 20.19 12.47 18.89
C SER A 81 20.18 12.48 17.37
N PHE A 82 19.31 13.31 16.80
CA PHE A 82 19.37 13.82 15.44
C PHE A 82 20.47 14.89 15.38
N GLN A 83 21.70 14.58 15.82
CA GLN A 83 22.83 15.51 15.73
C GLN A 83 24.21 14.84 15.71
N SER A 84 24.44 13.86 14.83
CA SER A 84 25.83 13.44 14.53
C SER A 84 26.15 13.14 13.07
N GLN A 85 25.15 13.00 12.19
CA GLN A 85 25.45 12.69 10.78
C GLN A 85 25.68 13.93 9.91
N ASN A 86 25.07 15.08 10.22
CA ASN A 86 25.25 16.30 9.42
C ASN A 86 26.52 17.08 9.77
N VAL A 87 27.01 16.98 11.02
CA VAL A 87 28.23 17.68 11.43
C VAL A 87 29.47 16.97 10.88
N VAL A 88 29.54 15.64 10.94
CA VAL A 88 30.67 14.86 10.39
C VAL A 88 30.80 15.03 8.88
N VAL A 89 29.69 15.05 8.13
CA VAL A 89 29.74 15.26 6.66
C VAL A 89 30.22 16.68 6.33
N SER A 90 29.76 17.70 7.06
CA SER A 90 30.26 19.06 6.86
C SER A 90 31.73 19.22 7.24
N THR A 91 32.21 18.56 8.30
CA THR A 91 33.63 18.64 8.68
C THR A 91 34.54 17.91 7.69
N ILE A 92 34.11 16.75 7.15
CA ILE A 92 34.90 16.01 6.16
C ILE A 92 35.00 16.80 4.84
N SER A 93 33.92 17.44 4.37
CA SER A 93 33.99 18.26 3.15
C SER A 93 34.85 19.51 3.32
N ILE A 94 34.93 20.10 4.51
CA ILE A 94 35.81 21.24 4.82
C ILE A 94 37.27 20.78 4.88
N GLU A 95 37.56 19.63 5.49
CA GLU A 95 38.91 19.05 5.58
C GLU A 95 39.45 18.64 4.19
N GLU A 96 38.58 18.14 3.31
CA GLU A 96 38.95 17.76 1.93
C GLU A 96 39.28 19.00 1.07
N ASP A 97 38.58 20.12 1.28
CA ASP A 97 38.85 21.39 0.57
C ASP A 97 40.17 22.03 1.04
N LEU A 98 40.47 22.01 2.35
CA LEU A 98 41.73 22.50 2.92
C LEU A 98 42.95 21.66 2.49
N ASN A 99 42.82 20.33 2.43
CA ASN A 99 43.91 19.45 1.97
C ASN A 99 44.20 19.61 0.46
N LYS A 100 43.21 20.05 -0.33
CA LYS A 100 43.41 20.34 -1.75
C LYS A 100 44.16 21.65 -1.97
N VAL A 101 43.91 22.66 -1.15
CA VAL A 101 44.61 23.96 -1.21
C VAL A 101 46.07 23.82 -0.78
N GLU A 102 46.39 22.95 0.19
CA GLU A 102 47.77 22.71 0.62
C GLU A 102 48.62 21.91 -0.38
N ASN A 103 48.00 21.11 -1.26
CA ASN A 103 48.73 20.30 -2.25
C ASN A 103 48.98 21.01 -3.60
N GLU A 104 48.45 22.21 -3.82
CA GLU A 104 48.66 23.00 -5.04
C GLU A 104 49.43 24.33 -4.79
N GLY A 105 50.00 24.51 -3.59
CA GLY A 105 50.76 25.69 -3.17
C GLY A 105 52.27 25.48 -3.07
#